data_AF-A0A378WVW9-F1
#
_entry.id   AF-A0A378WVW9-F1
#
_cell.length_a   1.000
_cell.length_b   1.000
_cell.length_c   1.000
_cell.angle_alpha   90.00
_cell.angle_beta   90.00
_cell.angle_gamma   90.00
#
_symmetry.space_group_name_H-M   'P 1'
#
loop_
_entity.id
_entity.type
_entity.pdbx_description
1 polymer ?
#
loop_
_entity_poly.entity_id
_entity_poly.type
_entity_poly.pdbx_seq_one_letter_code
_entity_poly.pdbx_strand_id
1 'polypeptide(L)'
;MSSSLLLEVVAKLLEGSVGQSRVLNSLAGVLRWVAVAVVAAAALYVLWRKTMDMREGARIRRELDLTADLVQPPPVVERTVAALPASTPARAQPLDAADSAVAAVLRALPFAGYEAAALYDTVTAMLDSATVLPGEQAVVRRSTGEVLIRLAAHGVIVHDGHDRFAVDRTTISPDLAVVRRTPQWRAAWPALIRHYCDRATRWAVALDSDRLGAGAHRWFTGSADRLAELVRECADCDHGIELDIPALARIADALDLWYARIGEPSDGPAARAMVALSAAAHPQINELASIRCGLPSDTATRRRWPRPRRRPRRGRPRRSTGLHARRAHAEAMWEFDRLPGGEYPLPEVVAGFERAWWLLPRRDIAGEVCALNDLAIAHLYEGRLDAARDRLELAETLTRGGRNPSGRAHTFETLGLLWWMRGEPRRAMRWWLLALTRYRDLGHELGIGRCLQHLGSAVAVAPDYGGLLLGGPLNTGEILRQASGWLAYAERCRPGGVGRAPALASHYRRRVAEALENAQLTALETVDRWPVTVSEH
;
A
#
# COMPACT_ATOMS: atom_id res chain seq x y z
N MET A 1 8.77 58.41 52.87
CA MET A 1 8.50 59.36 51.78
C MET A 1 9.68 59.55 50.80
N SER A 2 10.67 58.65 50.69
CA SER A 2 11.82 58.85 49.77
C SER A 2 11.81 58.00 48.50
N SER A 3 11.05 56.91 48.42
CA SER A 3 11.09 55.98 47.27
C SER A 3 10.22 56.45 46.09
N SER A 4 9.09 57.10 46.38
CA SER A 4 8.15 57.61 45.36
C SER A 4 8.73 58.80 44.58
N LEU A 5 9.42 59.70 45.28
CA LEU A 5 10.06 60.86 44.65
C LEU A 5 11.25 60.45 43.78
N LEU A 6 12.00 59.42 44.16
CA LEU A 6 13.10 58.87 43.34
C LEU A 6 12.59 58.22 42.05
N LEU A 7 11.51 57.44 42.11
CA LEU A 7 10.88 56.86 40.92
C LEU A 7 10.29 57.91 39.99
N GLU A 8 9.68 58.96 40.54
CA GLU A 8 9.10 60.05 39.74
C GLU A 8 10.17 60.93 39.09
N VAL A 9 11.29 61.18 39.77
CA VAL A 9 12.44 61.92 39.22
C VAL A 9 13.17 61.09 38.16
N VAL A 10 13.35 59.78 38.37
CA VAL A 10 13.95 58.88 37.36
C VAL A 10 13.03 58.73 36.14
N ALA A 11 11.72 58.64 36.34
CA ALA A 11 10.74 58.61 35.24
C ALA A 11 10.75 59.91 34.44
N LYS A 12 10.76 61.09 35.08
CA LYS A 12 10.84 62.39 34.39
C LYS A 12 12.19 62.63 33.70
N LEU A 13 13.28 62.11 34.25
CA LEU A 13 14.61 62.13 33.59
C LEU A 13 14.67 61.21 32.36
N LEU A 14 14.04 60.04 32.43
CA LEU A 14 13.89 59.15 31.27
C LEU A 14 12.97 59.77 30.21
N GLU A 15 11.89 60.42 30.60
CA GLU A 15 10.97 61.09 29.67
C GLU A 15 11.62 62.30 28.96
N GLY A 16 12.45 63.07 29.68
CA GLY A 16 13.22 64.17 29.10
C GLY A 16 14.37 63.74 28.18
N SER A 17 15.01 62.60 28.46
CA SER A 17 16.15 62.09 27.67
C SER A 17 15.74 61.28 26.44
N VAL A 18 14.57 60.62 26.47
CA VAL A 18 13.99 59.94 25.31
C VAL A 18 13.41 60.95 24.31
N GLY A 19 12.97 62.12 24.77
CA GLY A 19 12.47 63.21 23.92
C GLY A 19 13.54 63.93 23.10
N GLN A 20 14.81 63.98 23.54
CA GLN A 20 15.86 64.79 22.91
C GLN A 20 16.90 64.03 22.08
N SER A 21 16.95 62.70 22.14
CA SER A 21 17.92 61.92 21.34
C SER A 21 17.24 61.28 20.12
N ARG A 22 17.57 61.79 18.92
CA ARG A 22 17.09 61.23 17.63
C ARG A 22 17.48 59.76 17.46
N VAL A 23 18.53 59.32 18.14
CA VAL A 23 19.09 57.95 18.05
C VAL A 23 18.26 56.94 18.85
N LEU A 24 17.73 57.30 20.03
CA LEU A 24 16.87 56.39 20.79
C LEU A 24 15.48 56.25 20.16
N ASN A 25 14.95 57.33 19.55
CA ASN A 25 13.69 57.26 18.80
C ASN A 25 13.82 56.43 17.51
N SER A 26 14.96 56.48 16.81
CA SER A 26 15.20 55.63 15.64
C SER A 26 15.38 54.15 16.05
N LEU A 27 16.07 53.87 17.15
CA LEU A 27 16.20 52.52 17.72
C LEU A 27 14.85 51.95 18.16
N ALA A 28 14.01 52.74 18.82
CA ALA A 28 12.66 52.32 19.20
C ALA A 28 11.76 52.06 17.97
N GLY A 29 11.91 52.85 16.90
CA GLY A 29 11.24 52.61 15.62
C GLY A 29 11.66 51.30 14.96
N VAL A 30 12.97 51.02 14.92
CA VAL A 30 13.52 49.76 14.39
C VAL A 30 13.05 48.57 15.22
N LEU A 31 13.07 48.65 16.55
CA LEU A 31 12.60 47.57 17.43
C LEU A 31 11.12 47.25 17.21
N ARG A 32 10.27 48.26 16.99
CA ARG A 32 8.85 48.07 16.65
C ARG A 32 8.68 47.33 15.33
N TRP A 33 9.44 47.69 14.30
CA TRP A 33 9.40 46.99 13.01
C TRP A 33 9.90 45.55 13.11
N VAL A 34 10.93 45.27 13.92
CA VAL A 34 11.38 43.90 14.22
C VAL A 34 10.29 43.12 14.95
N ALA A 35 9.65 43.70 15.96
CA ALA A 35 8.55 43.06 16.68
C ALA A 35 7.35 42.75 15.74
N VAL A 36 6.98 43.71 14.88
CA VAL A 36 5.94 43.50 13.85
C VAL A 36 6.34 42.39 12.88
N ALA A 37 7.60 42.33 12.44
CA ALA A 37 8.09 41.29 11.56
C ALA A 37 8.05 39.90 12.21
N VAL A 38 8.42 39.79 13.50
CA VAL A 38 8.34 38.53 14.27
C VAL A 38 6.89 38.08 14.43
N VAL A 39 5.98 39.00 14.79
CA VAL A 39 4.55 38.70 14.92
C VAL A 39 3.94 38.31 13.57
N ALA A 40 4.30 39.01 12.49
CA ALA A 40 3.86 38.67 11.14
C ALA A 40 4.38 37.30 10.70
N ALA A 41 5.65 36.98 10.97
CA ALA A 41 6.23 35.66 10.69
C ALA A 41 5.55 34.56 11.51
N ALA A 42 5.26 34.80 12.79
CA ALA A 42 4.52 33.87 13.64
C ALA A 42 3.09 33.66 13.13
N ALA A 43 2.39 34.72 12.73
CA ALA A 43 1.04 34.64 12.16
C ALA A 43 1.03 33.88 10.82
N LEU A 44 2.02 34.14 9.95
CA LEU A 44 2.22 33.38 8.70
C LEU A 44 2.51 31.91 8.97
N TYR A 45 3.35 31.60 9.97
CA TYR A 45 3.62 30.22 10.38
C TYR A 45 2.37 29.52 10.91
N VAL A 46 1.59 30.17 11.77
CA VAL A 46 0.32 29.63 12.30
C VAL A 46 -0.69 29.42 11.19
N LEU A 47 -0.83 30.38 10.26
CA LEU A 47 -1.72 30.24 9.12
C LEU A 47 -1.28 29.09 8.21
N TRP A 48 0.01 29.02 7.88
CA TRP A 48 0.59 27.93 7.10
C TRP A 48 0.36 26.58 7.78
N ARG A 49 0.65 26.47 9.08
CA ARG A 49 0.41 25.26 9.88
C ARG A 49 -1.07 24.87 9.87
N LYS A 50 -1.99 25.80 10.15
CA LYS A 50 -3.43 25.55 10.11
C LYS A 50 -3.90 25.09 8.72
N THR A 51 -3.34 25.66 7.65
CA THR A 51 -3.65 25.18 6.29
C THR A 51 -3.11 23.79 5.99
N MET A 52 -1.99 23.39 6.61
CA MET A 52 -1.47 22.03 6.52
C MET A 52 -2.33 21.06 7.33
N ASP A 53 -2.69 21.41 8.56
CA ASP A 53 -3.57 20.60 9.42
C ASP A 53 -4.95 20.41 8.76
N MET A 54 -5.51 21.44 8.12
CA MET A 54 -6.76 21.31 7.36
C MET A 54 -6.63 20.38 6.15
N ARG A 55 -5.49 20.40 5.45
CA ARG A 55 -5.24 19.48 4.31
C ARG A 55 -5.07 18.05 4.78
N GLU A 56 -4.43 17.85 5.93
CA GLU A 56 -4.26 16.55 6.58
C GLU A 56 -5.61 16.00 7.05
N GLY A 57 -6.42 16.82 7.73
CA GLY A 57 -7.79 16.47 8.09
C GLY A 57 -8.68 16.17 6.88
N ALA A 58 -8.50 16.87 5.77
CA ALA A 58 -9.21 16.58 4.52
C ALA A 58 -8.76 15.26 3.88
N ARG A 59 -7.47 14.89 3.98
CA ARG A 59 -6.97 13.61 3.49
C ARG A 59 -7.54 12.46 4.31
N ILE A 60 -7.46 12.55 5.64
CA ILE A 60 -8.01 11.54 6.55
C ILE A 60 -9.52 11.41 6.30
N ARG A 61 -10.24 12.53 6.13
CA ARG A 61 -11.67 12.49 5.79
C ARG A 61 -11.93 11.80 4.47
N ARG A 62 -11.14 12.06 3.42
CA ARG A 62 -11.28 11.34 2.14
C ARG A 62 -10.99 9.85 2.27
N GLU A 63 -9.96 9.46 3.01
CA GLU A 63 -9.64 8.05 3.26
C GLU A 63 -10.76 7.37 4.06
N LEU A 64 -11.34 8.06 5.05
CA LEU A 64 -12.52 7.61 5.78
C LEU A 64 -13.76 7.50 4.87
N ASP A 65 -14.04 8.51 4.05
CA ASP A 65 -15.17 8.51 3.12
C ASP A 65 -15.04 7.37 2.09
N LEU A 66 -13.83 7.13 1.56
CA LEU A 66 -13.56 6.04 0.62
C LEU A 66 -13.72 4.66 1.25
N THR A 67 -13.56 4.54 2.57
CA THR A 67 -13.58 3.26 3.28
C THR A 67 -14.80 3.06 4.18
N ALA A 68 -15.70 4.04 4.24
CA ALA A 68 -16.87 4.03 5.11
C ALA A 68 -17.81 2.85 4.81
N ASP A 69 -18.03 2.57 3.53
CA ASP A 69 -18.96 1.51 3.07
C ASP A 69 -18.30 0.13 2.97
N LEU A 70 -17.00 0.01 3.29
CA LEU A 70 -16.31 -1.28 3.22
C LEU A 70 -16.72 -2.16 4.41
N VAL A 71 -17.46 -3.22 4.11
CA VAL A 71 -17.71 -4.32 5.04
C VAL A 71 -16.53 -5.28 4.97
N GLN A 72 -15.92 -5.58 6.12
CA GLN A 72 -14.79 -6.50 6.16
C GLN A 72 -15.24 -7.90 5.74
N PRO A 73 -14.53 -8.57 4.81
CA PRO A 73 -14.81 -9.97 4.53
C PRO A 73 -14.62 -10.76 5.83
N PRO A 74 -15.51 -11.69 6.17
CA PRO A 74 -15.38 -12.46 7.40
C PRO A 74 -14.05 -13.22 7.42
N PRO A 75 -13.51 -13.55 8.61
CA PRO A 75 -12.41 -14.52 8.68
C PRO A 75 -12.85 -15.80 7.96
N VAL A 76 -11.94 -16.43 7.22
CA VAL A 76 -12.20 -17.71 6.57
C VAL A 76 -12.39 -18.73 7.69
N VAL A 77 -13.65 -18.93 8.09
CA VAL A 77 -14.06 -20.06 8.89
C VAL A 77 -14.45 -21.12 7.88
N GLU A 78 -13.80 -22.28 7.92
CA GLU A 78 -14.28 -23.51 7.27
C GLU A 78 -15.61 -23.92 7.90
N ARG A 79 -16.65 -23.13 7.65
CA ARG A 79 -18.02 -23.56 7.80
C ARG A 79 -18.55 -23.71 6.39
N THR A 80 -18.60 -24.96 5.98
CA THR A 80 -19.48 -25.45 4.92
C THR A 80 -20.88 -24.98 5.28
N VAL A 81 -21.28 -23.81 4.78
CA VAL A 81 -22.69 -23.44 4.77
C VAL A 81 -23.34 -24.50 3.93
N ALA A 82 -24.21 -25.31 4.54
CA ALA A 82 -24.98 -26.31 3.84
C ALA A 82 -25.56 -25.66 2.60
N ALA A 83 -25.24 -26.20 1.43
CA ALA A 83 -25.82 -25.78 0.17
C ALA A 83 -27.33 -25.66 0.38
N LEU A 84 -27.90 -24.50 0.05
CA LEU A 84 -29.34 -24.36 -0.06
C LEU A 84 -29.84 -25.55 -0.89
N PRO A 85 -30.89 -26.27 -0.45
CA PRO A 85 -31.38 -27.43 -1.18
C PRO A 85 -31.61 -26.98 -2.62
N ALA A 86 -31.05 -27.73 -3.56
CA ALA A 86 -31.25 -27.51 -4.98
C ALA A 86 -32.76 -27.51 -5.23
N SER A 87 -33.34 -26.31 -5.29
CA SER A 87 -34.74 -26.14 -5.64
C SER A 87 -34.86 -26.58 -7.08
N THR A 88 -35.33 -27.81 -7.29
CA THR A 88 -35.69 -28.30 -8.62
C THR A 88 -36.68 -27.30 -9.20
N PRO A 89 -36.37 -26.60 -10.31
CA PRO A 89 -37.26 -25.58 -10.82
C PRO A 89 -38.57 -26.24 -11.27
N ALA A 90 -39.64 -25.96 -10.54
CA ALA A 90 -41.00 -26.25 -10.98
C ALA A 90 -41.24 -25.50 -12.29
N ARG A 91 -41.31 -26.23 -13.43
CA ARG A 91 -41.63 -25.73 -14.79
C ARG A 91 -41.28 -24.25 -15.00
N ALA A 92 -39.99 -23.93 -15.02
CA ALA A 92 -39.54 -22.57 -15.30
C ALA A 92 -39.98 -22.16 -16.71
N GLN A 93 -40.70 -21.04 -16.81
CA GLN A 93 -41.07 -20.42 -18.08
C GLN A 93 -39.79 -20.04 -18.84
N PRO A 94 -39.70 -20.29 -20.16
CA PRO A 94 -38.49 -20.02 -20.92
C PRO A 94 -37.99 -18.57 -20.70
N LEU A 95 -36.67 -18.41 -20.62
CA LEU A 95 -36.04 -17.09 -20.61
C LEU A 95 -36.55 -16.30 -21.82
N ASP A 96 -36.95 -15.06 -21.58
CA ASP A 96 -37.33 -14.16 -22.65
C ASP A 96 -36.09 -13.55 -23.30
N ALA A 97 -36.28 -12.87 -24.44
CA ALA A 97 -35.18 -12.41 -25.28
C ALA A 97 -34.16 -11.52 -24.54
N ALA A 98 -34.62 -10.66 -23.62
CA ALA A 98 -33.75 -9.79 -22.83
C ALA A 98 -32.89 -10.58 -21.82
N ASP A 99 -33.49 -11.49 -21.05
CA ASP A 99 -32.78 -12.31 -20.07
C ASP A 99 -31.85 -13.32 -20.76
N SER A 100 -32.25 -13.84 -21.94
CA SER A 100 -31.38 -14.66 -22.80
C SER A 100 -30.17 -13.89 -23.33
N ALA A 101 -30.32 -12.61 -23.70
CA ALA A 101 -29.20 -11.78 -24.11
C ALA A 101 -28.22 -11.54 -22.95
N VAL A 102 -28.73 -11.29 -21.75
CA VAL A 102 -27.90 -11.19 -20.53
C VAL A 102 -27.16 -12.50 -20.26
N ALA A 103 -27.85 -13.64 -20.30
CA ALA A 103 -27.25 -14.96 -20.11
C ALA A 103 -26.14 -15.24 -21.15
N ALA A 104 -26.38 -14.88 -22.41
CA ALA A 104 -25.41 -15.04 -23.48
C ALA A 104 -24.15 -14.18 -23.24
N VAL A 105 -24.30 -12.94 -22.81
CA VAL A 105 -23.16 -12.07 -22.46
C VAL A 105 -22.38 -12.63 -21.26
N LEU A 106 -23.06 -13.04 -20.18
CA LEU A 106 -22.40 -13.60 -19.00
C LEU A 106 -21.59 -14.86 -19.33
N ARG A 107 -22.11 -15.74 -20.19
CA ARG A 107 -21.38 -16.93 -20.64
C ARG A 107 -20.24 -16.63 -21.60
N ALA A 108 -20.34 -15.54 -22.36
CA ALA A 108 -19.33 -15.11 -23.32
C ALA A 108 -18.17 -14.33 -22.67
N LEU A 109 -18.39 -13.72 -21.50
CA LEU A 109 -17.33 -13.07 -20.74
C LEU A 109 -16.31 -14.12 -20.24
N PRO A 110 -15.01 -13.79 -20.20
CA PRO A 110 -13.96 -14.75 -19.86
C PRO A 110 -13.88 -15.09 -18.35
N PHE A 111 -14.70 -14.47 -17.50
CA PHE A 111 -14.75 -14.72 -16.04
C PHE A 111 -15.76 -15.79 -15.63
N ALA A 112 -15.30 -16.86 -14.96
CA ALA A 112 -16.17 -17.95 -14.54
C ALA A 112 -16.88 -17.65 -13.20
N GLY A 113 -16.30 -16.79 -12.37
CA GLY A 113 -16.82 -16.45 -11.04
C GLY A 113 -16.85 -14.95 -10.79
N TYR A 114 -17.92 -14.50 -10.14
CA TYR A 114 -18.21 -13.09 -9.84
C TYR A 114 -18.49 -12.90 -8.35
N GLU A 115 -18.06 -11.76 -7.80
CA GLU A 115 -18.63 -11.26 -6.55
C GLU A 115 -20.08 -10.84 -6.80
N ALA A 116 -20.98 -11.06 -5.85
CA ALA A 116 -22.41 -10.77 -6.02
C ALA A 116 -22.67 -9.33 -6.44
N ALA A 117 -21.97 -8.37 -5.81
CA ALA A 117 -22.06 -6.96 -6.16
C ALA A 117 -21.56 -6.66 -7.58
N ALA A 118 -20.48 -7.30 -8.03
CA ALA A 118 -19.96 -7.13 -9.38
C ALA A 118 -20.94 -7.67 -10.43
N LEU A 119 -21.54 -8.84 -10.16
CA LEU A 119 -22.57 -9.43 -11.01
C LEU A 119 -23.81 -8.53 -11.07
N TYR A 120 -24.26 -8.01 -9.92
CA TYR A 120 -25.39 -7.10 -9.84
C TYR A 120 -25.16 -5.81 -10.64
N ASP A 121 -24.01 -5.16 -10.48
CA ASP A 121 -23.68 -3.93 -11.21
C ASP A 121 -23.57 -4.18 -12.71
N THR A 122 -22.96 -5.30 -13.11
CA THR A 122 -22.80 -5.68 -14.52
C THR A 122 -24.16 -5.94 -15.17
N VAL A 123 -25.05 -6.69 -14.50
CA VAL A 123 -26.41 -6.96 -15.00
C VAL A 123 -27.25 -5.68 -15.03
N THR A 124 -27.14 -4.82 -14.02
CA THR A 124 -27.83 -3.53 -14.00
C THR A 124 -27.43 -2.69 -15.22
N ALA A 125 -26.13 -2.59 -15.52
CA ALA A 125 -25.65 -1.87 -16.71
C ALA A 125 -26.16 -2.48 -18.02
N MET A 126 -26.22 -3.82 -18.12
CA MET A 126 -26.79 -4.50 -19.30
C MET A 126 -28.28 -4.18 -19.47
N LEU A 127 -29.06 -4.20 -18.39
CA LEU A 127 -30.48 -3.87 -18.43
C LEU A 127 -30.73 -2.40 -18.80
N ASP A 128 -29.96 -1.47 -18.25
CA ASP A 128 -30.08 -0.05 -18.60
C ASP A 128 -29.70 0.22 -20.07
N SER A 129 -28.71 -0.50 -20.61
CA SER A 129 -28.29 -0.36 -22.01
C SER A 129 -29.36 -0.74 -23.04
N ALA A 130 -30.29 -1.61 -22.66
CA ALA A 130 -31.37 -2.06 -23.53
C ALA A 130 -32.51 -1.02 -23.67
N THR A 131 -32.54 0.04 -22.84
CA THR A 131 -33.69 0.95 -22.71
C THR A 131 -33.62 2.25 -23.54
N VAL A 132 -32.66 2.40 -24.45
CA VAL A 132 -32.33 3.71 -25.07
C VAL A 132 -33.01 3.99 -26.44
N LEU A 133 -33.95 3.16 -26.93
CA LEU A 133 -34.66 3.46 -28.18
C LEU A 133 -35.81 4.47 -27.96
N PRO A 134 -35.81 5.67 -28.58
CA PRO A 134 -36.92 6.61 -28.45
C PRO A 134 -38.16 6.07 -29.17
N GLY A 135 -39.24 5.83 -28.43
CA GLY A 135 -40.56 5.50 -29.00
C GLY A 135 -41.06 4.06 -28.77
N GLU A 136 -40.26 3.17 -28.18
CA GLU A 136 -40.78 1.87 -27.72
C GLU A 136 -41.45 2.01 -26.36
N GLN A 137 -42.71 1.56 -26.30
CA GLN A 137 -43.57 1.61 -25.12
C GLN A 137 -42.86 1.04 -23.89
N ALA A 138 -43.20 1.60 -22.72
CA ALA A 138 -42.67 1.24 -21.41
C ALA A 138 -42.64 -0.27 -21.17
N VAL A 139 -41.55 -0.92 -21.57
CA VAL A 139 -41.20 -2.27 -21.13
C VAL A 139 -40.97 -2.13 -19.63
N VAL A 140 -41.74 -2.88 -18.85
CA VAL A 140 -41.60 -2.94 -17.39
C VAL A 140 -40.12 -3.06 -17.06
N ARG A 141 -39.56 -2.02 -16.43
CA ARG A 141 -38.15 -1.95 -16.04
C ARG A 141 -37.93 -3.04 -15.00
N ARG A 142 -37.48 -4.23 -15.43
CA ARG A 142 -37.27 -5.34 -14.51
C ARG A 142 -36.15 -5.01 -13.55
N SER A 143 -36.33 -5.39 -12.30
CA SER A 143 -35.27 -5.23 -11.32
C SER A 143 -34.14 -6.23 -11.62
N THR A 144 -32.90 -5.82 -11.39
CA THR A 144 -31.72 -6.68 -11.52
C THR A 144 -31.88 -7.96 -10.67
N GLY A 145 -32.47 -7.84 -9.48
CA GLY A 145 -32.73 -8.98 -8.59
C GLY A 145 -33.62 -10.04 -9.22
N GLU A 146 -34.71 -9.65 -9.90
CA GLU A 146 -35.60 -10.60 -10.60
C GLU A 146 -34.88 -11.34 -11.73
N VAL A 147 -34.07 -10.64 -12.51
CA VAL A 147 -33.29 -11.24 -13.60
C VAL A 147 -32.29 -12.25 -13.04
N LEU A 148 -31.55 -11.91 -11.98
CA LEU A 148 -30.62 -12.84 -11.33
C LEU A 148 -31.32 -14.08 -10.78
N ILE A 149 -32.48 -13.93 -10.13
CA ILE A 149 -33.27 -15.07 -9.63
C ILE A 149 -33.70 -15.99 -10.78
N ARG A 150 -34.13 -15.43 -11.91
CA ARG A 150 -34.50 -16.22 -13.10
C ARG A 150 -33.29 -16.92 -13.71
N LEU A 151 -32.14 -16.24 -13.83
CA LEU A 151 -30.91 -16.85 -14.32
C LEU A 151 -30.45 -18.00 -13.42
N ALA A 152 -30.57 -17.85 -12.09
CA ALA A 152 -30.28 -18.91 -11.14
C ALA A 152 -31.24 -20.09 -11.28
N ALA A 153 -32.54 -19.83 -11.44
CA ALA A 153 -33.56 -20.86 -11.66
C ALA A 153 -33.35 -21.67 -12.95
N HIS A 154 -32.67 -21.08 -13.95
CA HIS A 154 -32.30 -21.74 -15.21
C HIS A 154 -30.88 -22.32 -15.20
N GLY A 155 -30.19 -22.32 -14.06
CA GLY A 155 -28.83 -22.85 -13.92
C GLY A 155 -27.76 -22.03 -14.65
N VAL A 156 -28.07 -20.82 -15.13
CA VAL A 156 -27.09 -19.93 -15.78
C VAL A 156 -26.07 -19.43 -14.77
N ILE A 157 -26.52 -19.15 -13.54
CA ILE A 157 -25.67 -18.76 -12.42
C ILE A 157 -25.88 -19.73 -11.26
N VAL A 158 -24.79 -20.09 -10.59
CA VAL A 158 -24.77 -21.02 -9.47
C VAL A 158 -24.03 -20.36 -8.32
N HIS A 159 -24.55 -20.50 -7.10
CA HIS A 159 -23.91 -19.95 -5.91
C HIS A 159 -22.62 -20.73 -5.58
N ASP A 160 -21.50 -20.04 -5.42
CA ASP A 160 -20.15 -20.63 -5.27
C ASP A 160 -19.44 -20.08 -4.02
N GLY A 161 -19.97 -20.42 -2.84
CA GLY A 161 -19.43 -19.98 -1.55
C GLY A 161 -19.90 -18.59 -1.09
N HIS A 162 -19.19 -17.96 -0.14
CA HIS A 162 -19.63 -16.71 0.49
C HIS A 162 -19.68 -15.54 -0.52
N ASP A 163 -20.89 -15.03 -0.80
CA ASP A 163 -21.17 -13.84 -1.62
C ASP A 163 -20.65 -13.92 -3.07
N ARG A 164 -20.61 -15.13 -3.63
CA ARG A 164 -20.02 -15.42 -4.93
C ARG A 164 -20.94 -16.27 -5.81
N PHE A 165 -20.86 -16.02 -7.11
CA PHE A 165 -21.63 -16.71 -8.13
C PHE A 165 -20.72 -17.17 -9.26
N ALA A 166 -20.85 -18.43 -9.65
CA ALA A 166 -20.26 -18.99 -10.85
C ALA A 166 -21.26 -18.92 -12.02
N VAL A 167 -20.78 -18.69 -13.23
CA VAL A 167 -21.59 -18.74 -14.45
C VAL A 167 -21.40 -20.11 -15.12
N ASP A 168 -22.51 -20.81 -15.38
CA ASP A 168 -22.47 -22.05 -16.14
C ASP A 168 -22.20 -21.78 -17.63
N ARG A 169 -21.06 -22.29 -18.10
CA ARG A 169 -20.61 -22.22 -19.50
C ARG A 169 -20.78 -23.51 -20.26
N THR A 170 -21.28 -24.58 -19.63
CA THR A 170 -21.45 -25.87 -20.31
C THR A 170 -22.57 -25.80 -21.35
N THR A 171 -23.53 -24.91 -21.16
CA THR A 171 -24.57 -24.61 -22.14
C THR A 171 -24.01 -23.81 -23.32
N ILE A 172 -24.25 -24.27 -24.55
CA ILE A 172 -23.81 -23.61 -25.79
C ILE A 172 -24.31 -22.16 -25.83
N SER A 173 -23.38 -21.22 -25.83
CA SER A 173 -23.66 -19.81 -26.06
C SER A 173 -23.86 -19.52 -27.56
N PRO A 174 -24.68 -18.53 -27.92
CA PRO A 174 -24.71 -18.02 -29.28
C PRO A 174 -23.32 -17.54 -29.71
N ASP A 175 -23.07 -17.56 -31.03
CA ASP A 175 -21.81 -17.12 -31.63
C ASP A 175 -21.31 -15.80 -31.03
N LEU A 176 -20.05 -15.78 -30.60
CA LEU A 176 -19.41 -14.64 -29.95
C LEU A 176 -19.50 -13.37 -30.82
N ALA A 177 -19.47 -13.50 -32.14
CA ALA A 177 -19.63 -12.38 -33.07
C ALA A 177 -21.04 -11.77 -33.03
N VAL A 178 -22.06 -12.55 -32.66
CA VAL A 178 -23.42 -12.05 -32.42
C VAL A 178 -23.48 -11.35 -31.07
N VAL A 179 -22.94 -11.96 -30.01
CA VAL A 179 -22.96 -11.41 -28.65
C VAL A 179 -22.25 -10.04 -28.61
N ARG A 180 -21.09 -9.90 -29.27
CA ARG A 180 -20.32 -8.63 -29.31
C ARG A 180 -21.08 -7.45 -29.91
N ARG A 181 -22.08 -7.70 -30.76
CA ARG A 181 -22.90 -6.65 -31.38
C ARG A 181 -24.04 -6.17 -30.49
N THR A 182 -24.31 -6.86 -29.39
CA THR A 182 -25.39 -6.50 -28.47
C THR A 182 -25.03 -5.26 -27.63
N PRO A 183 -26.01 -4.39 -27.30
CA PRO A 183 -25.78 -3.27 -26.38
C PRO A 183 -25.37 -3.76 -24.99
N GLN A 184 -25.86 -4.92 -24.56
CA GLN A 184 -25.51 -5.56 -23.29
C GLN A 184 -24.01 -5.87 -23.22
N TRP A 185 -23.40 -6.41 -24.28
CA TRP A 185 -21.95 -6.64 -24.33
C TRP A 185 -21.15 -5.34 -24.16
N ARG A 186 -21.58 -4.26 -24.82
CA ARG A 186 -20.93 -2.94 -24.74
C ARG A 186 -21.04 -2.31 -23.35
N ALA A 187 -22.08 -2.66 -22.59
CA ALA A 187 -22.27 -2.18 -21.22
C ALA A 187 -21.54 -3.03 -20.17
N ALA A 188 -21.43 -4.35 -20.40
CA ALA A 188 -20.91 -5.29 -19.41
C ALA A 188 -19.44 -5.02 -19.04
N TRP A 189 -18.56 -4.90 -20.04
CA TRP A 189 -17.11 -4.69 -19.80
C TRP A 189 -16.80 -3.38 -19.05
N PRO A 190 -17.29 -2.19 -19.46
CA PRO A 190 -17.05 -0.97 -18.71
C PRO A 190 -17.64 -0.99 -17.30
N ALA A 191 -18.78 -1.66 -17.10
CA ALA A 191 -19.37 -1.82 -15.76
C ALA A 191 -18.49 -2.67 -14.86
N LEU A 192 -18.02 -3.82 -15.35
CA LEU A 192 -17.13 -4.72 -14.62
C LEU A 192 -15.80 -4.05 -14.26
N ILE A 193 -15.17 -3.38 -15.23
CA ILE A 193 -13.91 -2.65 -15.01
C ILE A 193 -14.12 -1.54 -13.98
N ARG A 194 -15.20 -0.76 -14.07
CA ARG A 194 -15.50 0.32 -13.13
C ARG A 194 -15.72 -0.21 -11.71
N HIS A 195 -16.49 -1.29 -11.56
CA HIS A 195 -16.76 -1.92 -10.27
C HIS A 195 -15.46 -2.35 -9.60
N TYR A 196 -14.65 -3.15 -10.30
CA TYR A 196 -13.40 -3.66 -9.72
C TYR A 196 -12.35 -2.58 -9.54
N CYS A 197 -12.32 -1.56 -10.40
CA CYS A 197 -11.45 -0.41 -10.23
C CYS A 197 -11.77 0.36 -8.94
N ASP A 198 -13.05 0.62 -8.68
CA ASP A 198 -13.50 1.29 -7.46
C ASP A 198 -13.18 0.44 -6.21
N ARG A 199 -13.55 -0.85 -6.23
CA ARG A 199 -13.25 -1.79 -5.14
C ARG A 199 -11.75 -1.91 -4.85
N ALA A 200 -10.93 -2.15 -5.88
CA ALA A 200 -9.48 -2.28 -5.74
C ALA A 200 -8.84 -1.00 -5.20
N THR A 201 -9.28 0.17 -5.67
CA THR A 201 -8.78 1.46 -5.19
C THR A 201 -9.10 1.66 -3.70
N ARG A 202 -10.34 1.39 -3.27
CA ARG A 202 -10.76 1.55 -1.86
C ARG A 202 -10.04 0.56 -0.94
N TRP A 203 -9.94 -0.71 -1.35
CA TRP A 203 -9.23 -1.71 -0.56
C TRP A 203 -7.72 -1.47 -0.51
N ALA A 204 -7.10 -0.93 -1.58
CA ALA A 204 -5.70 -0.52 -1.56
C ALA A 204 -5.44 0.56 -0.51
N VAL A 205 -6.33 1.55 -0.38
CA VAL A 205 -6.25 2.56 0.71
C VAL A 205 -6.41 1.91 2.07
N ALA A 206 -7.34 0.96 2.20
CA ALA A 206 -7.60 0.27 3.46
C ALA A 206 -6.46 -0.64 3.95
N LEU A 207 -5.50 -1.04 3.09
CA LEU A 207 -4.32 -1.82 3.50
C LEU A 207 -3.49 -1.11 4.58
N ASP A 208 -3.45 0.22 4.54
CA ASP A 208 -2.73 1.07 5.50
C ASP A 208 -3.63 1.60 6.63
N SER A 209 -4.80 0.99 6.83
CA SER A 209 -5.71 1.34 7.92
C SER A 209 -5.61 0.35 9.07
N ASP A 210 -5.40 0.83 10.30
CA ASP A 210 -5.43 -0.01 11.50
C ASP A 210 -6.78 -0.76 11.67
N ARG A 211 -7.89 -0.16 11.23
CA ARG A 211 -9.22 -0.77 11.34
C ARG A 211 -9.47 -1.83 10.27
N LEU A 212 -9.06 -1.54 9.02
CA LEU A 212 -9.49 -2.31 7.85
C LEU A 212 -8.37 -3.12 7.20
N GLY A 213 -7.12 -2.97 7.61
CA GLY A 213 -5.96 -3.61 7.00
C GLY A 213 -6.05 -5.12 6.92
N ALA A 214 -6.51 -5.77 7.99
CA ALA A 214 -6.76 -7.21 7.99
C ALA A 214 -7.89 -7.63 7.02
N GLY A 215 -8.96 -6.82 6.90
CA GLY A 215 -10.03 -7.05 5.94
C GLY A 215 -9.57 -6.86 4.49
N ALA A 216 -8.76 -5.82 4.25
CA ALA A 216 -8.14 -5.54 2.96
C ALA A 216 -7.22 -6.68 2.52
N HIS A 217 -6.39 -7.18 3.44
CA HIS A 217 -5.54 -8.35 3.20
C HIS A 217 -6.39 -9.54 2.74
N ARG A 218 -7.44 -9.92 3.49
CA ARG A 218 -8.32 -11.04 3.14
C ARG A 218 -8.99 -10.84 1.77
N TRP A 219 -9.44 -9.63 1.45
CA TRP A 219 -10.06 -9.34 0.16
C TRP A 219 -9.06 -9.54 -0.99
N PHE A 220 -7.86 -8.97 -0.89
CA PHE A 220 -6.84 -9.16 -1.93
C PHE A 220 -6.39 -10.62 -2.04
N THR A 221 -6.23 -11.36 -0.94
CA THR A 221 -5.95 -12.81 -0.98
C THR A 221 -7.00 -13.57 -1.79
N GLY A 222 -8.27 -13.17 -1.74
CA GLY A 222 -9.37 -13.83 -2.47
C GLY A 222 -9.69 -13.25 -3.85
N SER A 223 -9.10 -12.12 -4.24
CA SER A 223 -9.50 -11.37 -5.45
C SER A 223 -8.34 -10.94 -6.35
N ALA A 224 -7.09 -10.93 -5.88
CA ALA A 224 -5.94 -10.44 -6.65
C ALA A 224 -5.73 -11.18 -7.98
N ASP A 225 -5.81 -12.52 -7.98
CA ASP A 225 -5.62 -13.33 -9.19
C ASP A 225 -6.70 -13.03 -10.25
N ARG A 226 -7.95 -12.87 -9.82
CA ARG A 226 -9.08 -12.53 -10.69
C ARG A 226 -8.96 -11.11 -11.25
N LEU A 227 -8.48 -10.16 -10.45
CA LEU A 227 -8.21 -8.80 -10.92
C LEU A 227 -7.07 -8.79 -11.95
N ALA A 228 -6.01 -9.57 -11.71
CA ALA A 228 -4.92 -9.71 -12.66
C ALA A 228 -5.38 -10.37 -13.97
N GLU A 229 -6.22 -11.40 -13.87
CA GLU A 229 -6.88 -12.05 -15.00
C GLU A 229 -7.77 -11.07 -15.78
N LEU A 230 -8.58 -10.25 -15.10
CA LEU A 230 -9.39 -9.20 -15.73
C LEU A 230 -8.55 -8.25 -16.59
N VAL A 231 -7.44 -7.74 -16.04
CA VAL A 231 -6.57 -6.83 -16.78
C VAL A 231 -5.88 -7.57 -17.95
N ARG A 232 -5.49 -8.83 -17.77
CA ARG A 232 -4.91 -9.66 -18.83
C ARG A 232 -5.90 -9.93 -19.96
N GLU A 233 -7.12 -10.33 -19.65
CA GLU A 233 -8.18 -10.57 -20.64
C GLU A 233 -8.56 -9.29 -21.40
N CYS A 234 -8.47 -8.12 -20.74
CA CYS A 234 -8.59 -6.84 -21.43
C CYS A 234 -7.48 -6.64 -22.49
N ALA A 235 -6.29 -7.20 -22.32
CA ALA A 235 -5.20 -7.09 -23.28
C ALA A 235 -5.27 -8.14 -24.40
N ASP A 236 -5.69 -9.37 -24.06
CA ASP A 236 -5.59 -10.53 -24.96
C ASP A 236 -6.81 -10.70 -25.87
N CYS A 237 -8.01 -10.33 -25.39
CA CYS A 237 -9.24 -10.47 -26.16
C CYS A 237 -9.48 -9.28 -27.09
N ASP A 238 -10.11 -9.50 -28.25
CA ASP A 238 -10.75 -8.43 -29.02
C ASP A 238 -12.17 -8.22 -28.48
N HIS A 239 -12.42 -7.10 -27.81
CA HIS A 239 -13.72 -6.82 -27.18
C HIS A 239 -14.63 -5.98 -28.09
N GLY A 240 -14.09 -5.36 -29.15
CA GLY A 240 -14.82 -4.45 -30.03
C GLY A 240 -15.34 -3.17 -29.35
N ILE A 241 -14.75 -2.76 -28.22
CA ILE A 241 -15.13 -1.57 -27.45
C ILE A 241 -13.91 -0.76 -27.01
N GLU A 242 -14.09 0.54 -26.78
CA GLU A 242 -13.07 1.40 -26.18
C GLU A 242 -13.04 1.18 -24.66
N LEU A 243 -11.89 0.76 -24.14
CA LEU A 243 -11.69 0.47 -22.72
C LEU A 243 -11.21 1.70 -21.95
N ASP A 244 -11.63 1.83 -20.69
CA ASP A 244 -11.11 2.83 -19.76
C ASP A 244 -9.72 2.40 -19.24
N ILE A 245 -8.67 2.73 -20.02
CA ILE A 245 -7.28 2.43 -19.68
C ILE A 245 -6.87 3.04 -18.32
N PRO A 246 -7.25 4.28 -17.95
CA PRO A 246 -7.03 4.80 -16.60
C PRO A 246 -7.67 3.97 -15.47
N ALA A 247 -8.85 3.38 -15.67
CA ALA A 247 -9.45 2.48 -14.67
C ALA A 247 -8.66 1.18 -14.52
N LEU A 248 -8.24 0.56 -15.63
CA LEU A 248 -7.40 -0.63 -15.62
C LEU A 248 -6.04 -0.36 -14.96
N ALA A 249 -5.45 0.81 -15.20
CA ALA A 249 -4.21 1.23 -14.55
C ALA A 249 -4.36 1.33 -13.03
N ARG A 250 -5.50 1.80 -12.51
CA ARG A 250 -5.78 1.85 -11.07
C ARG A 250 -5.93 0.45 -10.45
N ILE A 251 -6.49 -0.51 -11.18
CA ILE A 251 -6.51 -1.92 -10.75
C ILE A 251 -5.08 -2.45 -10.66
N ALA A 252 -4.25 -2.20 -11.69
CA ALA A 252 -2.85 -2.60 -11.69
C ALA A 252 -2.04 -1.92 -10.57
N ASP A 253 -2.31 -0.65 -10.25
CA ASP A 253 -1.69 0.06 -9.12
C ASP A 253 -2.06 -0.56 -7.77
N ALA A 254 -3.31 -0.96 -7.58
CA ALA A 254 -3.76 -1.65 -6.38
C ALA A 254 -3.12 -3.03 -6.22
N LEU A 255 -2.98 -3.78 -7.33
CA LEU A 255 -2.28 -5.07 -7.35
C LEU A 255 -0.79 -4.92 -7.05
N ASP A 256 -0.13 -3.91 -7.61
CA ASP A 256 1.28 -3.60 -7.33
C ASP A 256 1.51 -3.33 -5.83
N LEU A 257 0.62 -2.57 -5.18
CA LEU A 257 0.67 -2.35 -3.73
C LEU A 257 0.47 -3.66 -2.95
N TRP A 258 -0.47 -4.50 -3.39
CA TRP A 258 -0.72 -5.80 -2.77
C TRP A 258 0.49 -6.74 -2.91
N TYR A 259 1.05 -6.89 -4.11
CA TYR A 259 2.20 -7.74 -4.36
C TYR A 259 3.42 -7.29 -3.57
N ALA A 260 3.69 -5.98 -3.52
CA ALA A 260 4.74 -5.43 -2.65
C ALA A 260 4.54 -5.78 -1.17
N ARG A 261 3.29 -5.83 -0.70
CA ARG A 261 2.95 -6.17 0.69
C ARG A 261 3.19 -7.64 1.03
N ILE A 262 2.91 -8.55 0.10
CA ILE A 262 3.14 -10.00 0.28
C ILE A 262 4.54 -10.45 -0.16
N GLY A 263 5.33 -9.55 -0.77
CA GLY A 263 6.69 -9.83 -1.21
C GLY A 263 6.77 -10.52 -2.58
N GLU A 264 5.71 -10.43 -3.37
CA GLU A 264 5.68 -10.89 -4.76
C GLU A 264 6.27 -9.82 -5.69
N PRO A 265 6.90 -10.22 -6.81
CA PRO A 265 7.51 -9.27 -7.73
C PRO A 265 6.45 -8.40 -8.42
N SER A 266 6.83 -7.17 -8.76
CA SER A 266 5.95 -6.19 -9.40
C SER A 266 5.73 -6.46 -10.89
N ASP A 267 6.47 -7.39 -11.50
CA ASP A 267 6.38 -7.76 -12.93
C ASP A 267 5.20 -8.69 -13.24
N GLY A 268 4.17 -8.71 -12.39
CA GLY A 268 3.01 -9.60 -12.49
C GLY A 268 2.16 -9.44 -13.78
N PRO A 269 1.16 -10.34 -13.98
CA PRO A 269 0.35 -10.37 -15.20
C PRO A 269 -0.33 -9.04 -15.53
N ALA A 270 -0.84 -8.33 -14.53
CA ALA A 270 -1.47 -7.03 -14.71
C ALA A 270 -0.50 -5.96 -15.23
N ALA A 271 0.75 -5.93 -14.75
CA ALA A 271 1.75 -4.98 -15.21
C ALA A 271 2.10 -5.24 -16.69
N ARG A 272 2.30 -6.50 -17.07
CA ARG A 272 2.57 -6.89 -18.47
C ARG A 272 1.41 -6.56 -19.40
N ALA A 273 0.17 -6.85 -18.98
CA ALA A 273 -1.02 -6.49 -19.72
C ALA A 273 -1.16 -4.97 -19.92
N MET A 274 -0.83 -4.17 -18.89
CA MET A 274 -0.84 -2.71 -19.01
C MET A 274 0.20 -2.18 -19.98
N VAL A 275 1.36 -2.85 -20.17
CA VAL A 275 2.32 -2.47 -21.22
C VAL A 275 1.67 -2.57 -22.61
N ALA A 276 0.95 -3.67 -22.89
CA ALA A 276 0.27 -3.87 -24.17
C ALA A 276 -0.89 -2.88 -24.37
N LEU A 277 -1.71 -2.69 -23.34
CA LEU A 277 -2.93 -1.86 -23.39
C LEU A 277 -2.67 -0.36 -23.53
N SER A 278 -1.64 0.16 -22.85
CA SER A 278 -1.46 1.61 -22.71
C SER A 278 -0.70 2.27 -23.87
N ALA A 279 0.11 1.51 -24.60
CA ALA A 279 0.87 1.87 -25.81
C ALA A 279 1.06 3.39 -26.08
N ALA A 280 0.83 3.84 -27.33
CA ALA A 280 1.06 5.24 -27.73
C ALA A 280 0.02 6.23 -27.17
N ALA A 281 -1.18 5.76 -26.85
CA ALA A 281 -2.29 6.59 -26.38
C ALA A 281 -2.08 7.09 -24.93
N HIS A 282 -1.49 6.26 -24.06
CA HIS A 282 -1.28 6.55 -22.63
C HIS A 282 0.17 6.34 -22.20
N PRO A 283 1.13 7.15 -22.69
CA PRO A 283 2.56 6.91 -22.50
C PRO A 283 3.05 7.03 -21.04
N GLN A 284 2.29 7.71 -20.16
CA GLN A 284 2.60 7.76 -18.72
C GLN A 284 2.29 6.43 -18.03
N ILE A 285 1.15 5.83 -18.39
CA ILE A 285 0.72 4.53 -17.89
C ILE A 285 1.65 3.46 -18.45
N ASN A 286 2.01 3.57 -19.73
CA ASN A 286 2.95 2.66 -20.37
C ASN A 286 4.35 2.69 -19.74
N GLU A 287 4.89 3.87 -19.45
CA GLU A 287 6.18 4.00 -18.76
C GLU A 287 6.13 3.42 -17.35
N LEU A 288 5.03 3.64 -16.60
CA LEU A 288 4.87 3.06 -15.27
C LEU A 288 4.79 1.53 -15.31
N ALA A 289 4.01 0.97 -16.22
CA ALA A 289 3.93 -0.47 -16.45
C ALA A 289 5.28 -1.05 -16.87
N SER A 290 6.02 -0.35 -17.71
CA SER A 290 7.38 -0.73 -18.12
C SER A 290 8.37 -0.70 -16.95
N ILE A 291 8.24 0.25 -16.02
CA ILE A 291 9.04 0.28 -14.78
C ILE A 291 8.78 -0.97 -13.95
N ARG A 292 7.52 -1.34 -13.75
CA ARG A 292 7.12 -2.55 -13.00
C ARG A 292 7.67 -3.83 -13.62
N CYS A 293 7.63 -3.93 -14.94
CA CYS A 293 8.16 -5.09 -15.68
C CYS A 293 9.70 -5.09 -15.84
N GLY A 294 10.42 -4.11 -15.27
CA GLY A 294 11.88 -4.00 -15.45
C GLY A 294 12.32 -3.70 -16.89
N LEU A 295 11.42 -3.24 -17.76
CA LEU A 295 11.69 -2.98 -19.17
C LEU A 295 12.38 -1.62 -19.36
N PRO A 296 13.35 -1.50 -20.29
CA PRO A 296 14.02 -0.22 -20.54
C PRO A 296 13.04 0.84 -21.08
N SER A 297 13.27 2.13 -20.79
CA SER A 297 12.51 3.21 -21.44
C SER A 297 12.66 3.11 -22.96
N ASP A 298 11.56 3.12 -23.70
CA ASP A 298 11.58 3.23 -25.17
C ASP A 298 12.18 4.58 -25.61
N THR A 299 12.81 4.58 -26.78
CA THR A 299 13.32 5.74 -27.51
C THR A 299 12.31 6.87 -27.63
N ALA A 300 11.03 6.58 -27.89
CA ALA A 300 9.98 7.61 -27.95
C ALA A 300 9.79 8.28 -26.58
N THR A 301 9.74 7.49 -25.51
CA THR A 301 9.62 7.99 -24.12
C THR A 301 10.86 8.76 -23.68
N ARG A 302 12.08 8.30 -24.04
CA ARG A 302 13.33 9.02 -23.77
C ARG A 302 13.39 10.38 -24.47
N ARG A 303 12.88 10.47 -25.70
CA ARG A 303 12.75 11.74 -26.42
C ARG A 303 11.70 12.64 -25.77
N ARG A 304 10.58 12.07 -25.34
CA ARG A 304 9.47 12.82 -24.72
C ARG A 304 9.85 13.36 -23.35
N TRP A 305 10.56 12.58 -22.54
CA TRP A 305 11.00 12.92 -21.18
C TRP A 305 12.49 12.61 -20.96
N PRO A 306 13.39 13.49 -21.46
CA PRO A 306 14.81 13.29 -21.30
C PRO A 306 15.22 13.25 -19.82
N ARG A 307 16.16 12.36 -19.48
CA ARG A 307 16.70 12.25 -18.12
C ARG A 307 17.27 13.61 -17.67
N PRO A 308 16.90 14.12 -16.50
CA PRO A 308 17.44 15.37 -16.00
C PRO A 308 18.95 15.22 -15.74
N ARG A 309 19.78 15.94 -16.50
CA ARG A 309 21.25 15.93 -16.38
C ARG A 309 21.77 16.67 -15.13
N ARG A 310 20.92 17.43 -14.44
CA ARG A 310 21.27 18.21 -13.23
C ARG A 310 20.16 18.10 -12.21
N ARG A 311 20.50 18.23 -10.92
CA ARG A 311 19.53 18.37 -9.83
C ARG A 311 18.54 19.49 -10.18
N PRO A 312 17.22 19.26 -10.12
CA PRO A 312 16.25 20.30 -10.43
C PRO A 312 16.43 21.49 -9.48
N ARG A 313 16.61 22.69 -10.03
CA ARG A 313 16.63 23.93 -9.22
C ARG A 313 15.24 24.09 -8.58
N ARG A 314 15.23 24.49 -7.30
CA ARG A 314 14.05 24.57 -6.41
C ARG A 314 12.75 24.94 -7.17
N GLY A 315 11.72 24.12 -6.99
CA GLY A 315 10.32 24.56 -7.10
C GLY A 315 9.54 24.24 -8.38
N ARG A 316 10.03 23.43 -9.33
CA ARG A 316 9.19 22.96 -10.45
C ARG A 316 9.23 21.45 -10.65
N PRO A 317 8.18 20.71 -10.22
CA PRO A 317 7.96 19.37 -10.77
C PRO A 317 7.51 19.52 -12.23
N ARG A 318 8.35 19.07 -13.18
CA ARG A 318 7.81 18.65 -14.48
C ARG A 318 6.91 17.44 -14.22
N ARG A 319 5.80 17.29 -14.95
CA ARG A 319 4.90 16.12 -14.80
C ARG A 319 5.64 14.77 -14.93
N SER A 320 6.85 14.75 -15.51
CA SER A 320 7.73 13.59 -15.63
C SER A 320 8.58 13.26 -14.40
N THR A 321 8.69 14.12 -13.38
CA THR A 321 9.65 13.90 -12.26
C THR A 321 9.29 12.67 -11.43
N GLY A 322 8.00 12.37 -11.25
CA GLY A 322 7.56 11.17 -10.53
C GLY A 322 7.92 9.87 -11.23
N LEU A 323 7.75 9.79 -12.56
CA LEU A 323 8.14 8.61 -13.35
C LEU A 323 9.66 8.45 -13.39
N HIS A 324 10.41 9.55 -13.55
CA HIS A 324 11.86 9.52 -13.45
C HIS A 324 12.35 9.07 -12.07
N ALA A 325 11.66 9.48 -11.00
CA ALA A 325 11.98 9.03 -9.65
C ALA A 325 11.76 7.53 -9.48
N ARG A 326 10.60 7.01 -9.90
CA ARG A 326 10.28 5.57 -9.84
C ARG A 326 11.24 4.73 -10.68
N ARG A 327 11.62 5.21 -11.86
CA ARG A 327 12.64 4.57 -12.70
C ARG A 327 14.01 4.54 -12.01
N ALA A 328 14.45 5.67 -11.46
CA ALA A 328 15.72 5.73 -10.73
C ALA A 328 15.73 4.82 -9.50
N HIS A 329 14.59 4.72 -8.81
CA HIS A 329 14.41 3.80 -7.67
C HIS A 329 14.46 2.34 -8.11
N ALA A 330 13.70 1.96 -9.14
CA ALA A 330 13.69 0.61 -9.68
C ALA A 330 15.07 0.17 -10.21
N GLU A 331 15.79 1.06 -10.91
CA GLU A 331 17.17 0.81 -11.33
C GLU A 331 18.10 0.59 -10.12
N ALA A 332 17.97 1.41 -9.08
CA ALA A 332 18.77 1.27 -7.87
C ALA A 332 18.46 -0.04 -7.11
N MET A 333 17.17 -0.41 -7.00
CA MET A 333 16.75 -1.68 -6.41
C MET A 333 17.29 -2.87 -7.19
N TRP A 334 17.21 -2.84 -8.52
CA TRP A 334 17.72 -3.92 -9.36
C TRP A 334 19.23 -4.12 -9.21
N GLU A 335 19.99 -3.03 -9.15
CA GLU A 335 21.43 -3.10 -8.86
C GLU A 335 21.67 -3.64 -7.45
N PHE A 336 20.91 -3.16 -6.46
CA PHE A 336 21.04 -3.58 -5.06
C PHE A 336 20.77 -5.08 -4.88
N ASP A 337 19.70 -5.61 -5.49
CA ASP A 337 19.34 -7.03 -5.44
C ASP A 337 20.38 -7.91 -6.15
N ARG A 338 21.17 -7.35 -7.07
CA ARG A 338 22.23 -8.06 -7.79
C ARG A 338 23.58 -8.11 -7.07
N LEU A 339 23.78 -7.42 -5.93
CA LEU A 339 25.05 -7.45 -5.17
C LEU A 339 25.21 -8.66 -4.21
N PRO A 340 26.10 -9.65 -4.47
CA PRO A 340 26.43 -10.67 -3.47
C PRO A 340 27.29 -10.05 -2.36
N GLY A 341 27.04 -10.44 -1.10
CA GLY A 341 27.65 -9.78 0.06
C GLY A 341 29.15 -9.54 -0.08
N GLY A 342 29.56 -8.27 -0.05
CA GLY A 342 30.92 -7.87 0.32
C GLY A 342 31.57 -6.77 -0.52
N GLU A 343 31.57 -6.85 -1.85
CA GLU A 343 32.42 -5.99 -2.69
C GLU A 343 31.72 -5.48 -3.95
N TYR A 344 30.88 -4.45 -3.80
CA TYR A 344 30.06 -3.93 -4.90
C TYR A 344 29.85 -2.41 -4.80
N PRO A 345 29.48 -1.72 -5.90
CA PRO A 345 29.42 -0.25 -5.93
C PRO A 345 28.19 0.29 -5.17
N LEU A 346 28.19 0.16 -3.85
CA LEU A 346 27.25 0.82 -2.94
C LEU A 346 27.12 2.33 -3.23
N PRO A 347 28.18 3.07 -3.65
CA PRO A 347 28.02 4.47 -4.03
C PRO A 347 27.05 4.71 -5.20
N GLU A 348 26.96 3.79 -6.16
CA GLU A 348 26.05 3.93 -7.31
C GLU A 348 24.60 3.65 -6.93
N VAL A 349 24.37 2.64 -6.09
CA VAL A 349 23.06 2.33 -5.51
C VAL A 349 22.56 3.50 -4.66
N VAL A 350 23.40 3.99 -3.74
CA VAL A 350 23.15 5.17 -2.92
C VAL A 350 22.81 6.38 -3.80
N ALA A 351 23.61 6.65 -4.84
CA ALA A 351 23.32 7.73 -5.79
C ALA A 351 22.00 7.52 -6.54
N GLY A 352 21.64 6.28 -6.85
CA GLY A 352 20.35 5.89 -7.44
C GLY A 352 19.17 6.25 -6.54
N PHE A 353 19.18 5.78 -5.29
CA PHE A 353 18.14 6.11 -4.31
C PHE A 353 18.09 7.61 -3.98
N GLU A 354 19.23 8.29 -3.87
CA GLU A 354 19.25 9.74 -3.68
C GLU A 354 18.61 10.46 -4.87
N ARG A 355 18.93 10.07 -6.12
CA ARG A 355 18.29 10.63 -7.32
C ARG A 355 16.79 10.42 -7.28
N ALA A 356 16.32 9.22 -6.94
CA ALA A 356 14.90 8.93 -6.81
C ALA A 356 14.23 9.86 -5.79
N TRP A 357 14.80 9.94 -4.57
CA TRP A 357 14.29 10.79 -3.51
C TRP A 357 14.24 12.28 -3.89
N TRP A 358 15.25 12.80 -4.58
CA TRP A 358 15.25 14.19 -5.04
C TRP A 358 14.21 14.51 -6.10
N LEU A 359 13.85 13.53 -6.93
CA LEU A 359 12.90 13.67 -8.03
C LEU A 359 11.44 13.45 -7.59
N LEU A 360 11.22 12.79 -6.46
CA LEU A 360 9.89 12.53 -5.93
C LEU A 360 9.14 13.84 -5.65
N PRO A 361 7.87 13.96 -6.07
CA PRO A 361 7.01 15.06 -5.65
C PRO A 361 6.86 15.04 -4.13
N ARG A 362 6.99 16.18 -3.45
CA ARG A 362 6.87 16.27 -1.98
C ARG A 362 5.49 15.93 -1.38
N ARG A 363 4.54 15.58 -2.26
CA ARG A 363 3.21 15.07 -1.91
C ARG A 363 3.17 13.54 -1.88
N ASP A 364 4.15 12.87 -2.49
CA ASP A 364 4.28 11.41 -2.54
C ASP A 364 5.08 10.93 -1.33
N ILE A 365 4.46 11.02 -0.16
CA ILE A 365 5.08 10.65 1.12
C ILE A 365 5.44 9.17 1.15
N ALA A 366 4.59 8.32 0.56
CA ALA A 366 4.85 6.89 0.49
C ALA A 366 6.14 6.60 -0.28
N GLY A 367 6.29 7.20 -1.47
CA GLY A 367 7.52 7.12 -2.24
C GLY A 367 8.73 7.70 -1.50
N GLU A 368 8.58 8.84 -0.83
CA GLU A 368 9.70 9.48 -0.12
C GLU A 368 10.21 8.62 1.04
N VAL A 369 9.30 8.07 1.84
CA VAL A 369 9.63 7.19 2.98
C VAL A 369 10.26 5.89 2.48
N CYS A 370 9.74 5.30 1.40
CA CYS A 370 10.36 4.13 0.77
C CYS A 370 11.81 4.40 0.38
N ALA A 371 12.04 5.46 -0.42
CA ALA A 371 13.39 5.81 -0.88
C ALA A 371 14.35 6.14 0.29
N LEU A 372 13.85 6.76 1.37
CA LEU A 372 14.66 7.05 2.56
C LEU A 372 15.02 5.80 3.36
N ASN A 373 14.09 4.86 3.50
CA ASN A 373 14.35 3.57 4.17
C ASN A 373 15.36 2.74 3.37
N ASP A 374 15.19 2.63 2.05
CA ASP A 374 16.12 1.89 1.19
C ASP A 374 17.52 2.52 1.18
N LEU A 375 17.58 3.85 1.19
CA LEU A 375 18.83 4.59 1.31
C LEU A 375 19.50 4.39 2.68
N ALA A 376 18.71 4.34 3.76
CA ALA A 376 19.23 4.01 5.08
C ALA A 376 19.82 2.60 5.10
N ILE A 377 19.12 1.61 4.53
CA ILE A 377 19.61 0.25 4.39
C ILE A 377 20.94 0.22 3.61
N ALA A 378 21.01 0.91 2.47
CA ALA A 378 22.26 1.02 1.70
C ALA A 378 23.40 1.61 2.53
N HIS A 379 23.15 2.67 3.31
CA HIS A 379 24.15 3.25 4.22
C HIS A 379 24.54 2.32 5.38
N LEU A 380 23.63 1.47 5.88
CA LEU A 380 23.96 0.44 6.86
C LEU A 380 24.96 -0.57 6.26
N TYR A 381 24.75 -1.00 5.02
CA TYR A 381 25.72 -1.86 4.30
C TYR A 381 27.07 -1.17 4.05
N GLU A 382 27.10 0.15 3.86
CA GLU A 382 28.35 0.94 3.79
C GLU A 382 29.03 1.14 5.17
N GLY A 383 28.39 0.75 6.27
CA GLY A 383 28.85 1.05 7.64
C GLY A 383 28.67 2.52 8.05
N ARG A 384 27.97 3.35 7.25
CA ARG A 384 27.74 4.77 7.52
C ARG A 384 26.51 4.96 8.42
N LEU A 385 26.65 4.56 9.69
CA LEU A 385 25.55 4.51 10.64
C LEU A 385 24.91 5.89 10.91
N ASP A 386 25.68 6.98 10.92
CA ASP A 386 25.11 8.33 11.08
C ASP A 386 24.29 8.77 9.86
N ALA A 387 24.77 8.49 8.65
CA ALA A 387 24.02 8.80 7.43
C ALA A 387 22.71 7.99 7.36
N ALA A 388 22.74 6.70 7.73
CA ALA A 388 21.53 5.89 7.84
C ALA A 388 20.54 6.47 8.85
N ARG A 389 21.02 6.88 10.02
CA ARG A 389 20.22 7.51 11.06
C ARG A 389 19.52 8.78 10.55
N ASP A 390 20.24 9.68 9.89
CA ASP A 390 19.68 10.93 9.36
C ASP A 390 18.51 10.68 8.40
N ARG A 391 18.61 9.64 7.54
CA ARG A 391 17.52 9.29 6.62
C ARG A 391 16.32 8.70 7.35
N LEU A 392 16.54 7.86 8.36
CA LEU A 392 15.47 7.27 9.18
C LEU A 392 14.74 8.31 10.02
N GLU A 393 15.44 9.28 10.63
CA GLU A 393 14.83 10.38 11.38
C GLU A 393 13.95 11.27 10.48
N LEU A 394 14.39 11.48 9.23
CA LEU A 394 13.56 12.17 8.24
C LEU A 394 12.32 11.35 7.85
N ALA A 395 12.47 10.05 7.60
CA ALA A 395 11.36 9.16 7.28
C ALA A 395 10.33 9.10 8.42
N GLU A 396 10.79 9.02 9.68
CA GLU A 396 9.93 9.06 10.86
C GLU A 396 9.16 10.38 10.94
N THR A 397 9.83 11.51 10.68
CA THR A 397 9.19 12.84 10.68
C THR A 397 8.10 12.95 9.62
N LEU A 398 8.32 12.39 8.43
CA LEU A 398 7.34 12.40 7.34
C LEU A 398 6.10 11.52 7.62
N THR A 399 6.26 10.48 8.44
CA THR A 399 5.19 9.53 8.79
C THR A 399 4.41 9.91 10.06
N ARG A 400 4.77 11.01 10.74
CA ARG A 400 3.99 11.55 11.85
C ARG A 400 2.56 11.90 11.39
N GLY A 401 1.60 11.89 12.32
CA GLY A 401 0.20 12.16 12.02
C GLY A 401 -0.55 11.01 11.35
N GLY A 402 0.00 9.78 11.37
CA GLY A 402 -0.63 8.61 10.75
C GLY A 402 -0.41 8.51 9.24
N ARG A 403 0.59 9.22 8.70
CA ARG A 403 0.89 9.20 7.26
C ARG A 403 1.76 7.99 6.92
N ASN A 404 1.34 7.19 5.95
CA ASN A 404 2.06 5.97 5.51
C ASN A 404 2.43 5.03 6.69
N PRO A 405 1.43 4.41 7.36
CA PRO A 405 1.65 3.52 8.49
C PRO A 405 2.58 2.34 8.20
N SER A 406 2.46 1.69 7.04
CA SER A 406 3.37 0.60 6.66
C SER A 406 4.82 1.08 6.51
N GLY A 407 5.03 2.27 5.94
CA GLY A 407 6.36 2.89 5.85
C GLY A 407 6.95 3.26 7.21
N ARG A 408 6.12 3.73 8.16
CA ARG A 408 6.54 4.01 9.55
C ARG A 408 7.03 2.73 10.25
N ALA A 409 6.28 1.64 10.12
CA ALA A 409 6.66 0.34 10.66
C ALA A 409 7.99 -0.15 10.06
N HIS A 410 8.19 0.05 8.76
CA HIS A 410 9.47 -0.25 8.10
C HIS A 410 10.61 0.61 8.65
N THR A 411 10.39 1.92 8.86
CA THR A 411 11.40 2.80 9.47
C THR A 411 11.80 2.32 10.86
N PHE A 412 10.84 1.85 11.69
CA PHE A 412 11.15 1.25 12.99
C PHE A 412 11.94 -0.06 12.86
N GLU A 413 11.61 -0.91 11.90
CA GLU A 413 12.35 -2.13 11.61
C GLU A 413 13.83 -1.82 11.31
N THR A 414 14.07 -0.84 10.42
CA THR A 414 15.42 -0.43 10.01
C THR A 414 16.16 0.31 11.12
N LEU A 415 15.46 1.07 11.98
CA LEU A 415 16.07 1.63 13.20
C LEU A 415 16.57 0.52 14.13
N GLY A 416 15.83 -0.59 14.26
CA GLY A 416 16.28 -1.74 15.02
C GLY A 416 17.59 -2.31 14.49
N LEU A 417 17.72 -2.45 13.16
CA LEU A 417 18.98 -2.85 12.51
C LEU A 417 20.13 -1.87 12.80
N LEU A 418 19.87 -0.56 12.67
CA LEU A 418 20.85 0.48 12.98
C LEU A 418 21.39 0.35 14.42
N TRP A 419 20.51 0.20 15.41
CA TRP A 419 20.91 0.08 16.81
C TRP A 419 21.63 -1.24 17.11
N TRP A 420 21.24 -2.32 16.43
CA TRP A 420 21.95 -3.59 16.53
C TRP A 420 23.39 -3.46 16.04
N MET A 421 23.60 -2.83 14.88
CA MET A 421 24.94 -2.58 14.33
C MET A 421 25.80 -1.64 15.19
N ARG A 422 25.16 -0.76 15.99
CA ARG A 422 25.85 0.07 16.99
C ARG A 422 26.23 -0.68 18.27
N GLY A 423 25.85 -1.95 18.41
CA GLY A 423 26.09 -2.73 19.63
C GLY A 423 25.12 -2.41 20.76
N GLU A 424 23.92 -1.90 20.46
CA GLU A 424 22.90 -1.57 21.45
C GLU A 424 21.67 -2.51 21.35
N PRO A 425 21.79 -3.79 21.77
CA PRO A 425 20.76 -4.82 21.56
C PRO A 425 19.43 -4.48 22.24
N ARG A 426 19.45 -3.85 23.42
CA ARG A 426 18.23 -3.42 24.12
C ARG A 426 17.42 -2.41 23.29
N ARG A 427 18.09 -1.43 22.67
CA ARG A 427 17.41 -0.44 21.82
C ARG A 427 16.92 -1.09 20.54
N ALA A 428 17.72 -1.96 19.92
CA ALA A 428 17.34 -2.70 18.72
C ALA A 428 16.04 -3.49 18.92
N MET A 429 15.98 -4.28 20.00
CA MET A 429 14.78 -5.07 20.35
C MET A 429 13.55 -4.19 20.58
N ARG A 430 13.68 -3.05 21.27
CA ARG A 430 12.56 -2.11 21.46
C ARG A 430 12.01 -1.63 20.12
N TRP A 431 12.88 -1.26 19.17
CA TRP A 431 12.44 -0.81 17.84
C TRP A 431 11.80 -1.93 17.01
N TRP A 432 12.34 -3.15 17.06
CA TRP A 432 11.70 -4.30 16.40
C TRP A 432 10.36 -4.68 17.03
N LEU A 433 10.17 -4.51 18.35
CA LEU A 433 8.87 -4.68 19.01
C LEU A 433 7.86 -3.61 18.60
N LEU A 434 8.29 -2.36 18.46
CA LEU A 434 7.45 -1.28 17.94
C LEU A 434 7.03 -1.57 16.49
N ALA A 435 7.96 -1.99 15.63
CA ALA A 435 7.67 -2.40 14.26
C ALA A 435 6.70 -3.60 14.22
N LEU A 436 6.92 -4.62 15.04
CA LEU A 436 6.05 -5.79 15.17
C LEU A 436 4.62 -5.39 15.58
N THR A 437 4.50 -4.52 16.59
CA THR A 437 3.20 -4.02 17.05
C THR A 437 2.46 -3.33 15.90
N ARG A 438 3.13 -2.44 15.17
CA ARG A 438 2.54 -1.74 14.02
C ARG A 438 2.18 -2.66 12.87
N TYR A 439 3.03 -3.62 12.51
CA TYR A 439 2.69 -4.56 11.44
C TYR A 439 1.55 -5.50 11.83
N ARG A 440 1.39 -5.83 13.12
CA ARG A 440 0.22 -6.57 13.63
C ARG A 440 -1.05 -5.74 13.54
N ASP A 441 -1.01 -4.46 13.94
CA ASP A 441 -2.17 -3.55 13.83
C ASP A 441 -2.66 -3.44 12.36
N LEU A 442 -1.72 -3.43 11.42
CA LEU A 442 -2.03 -3.35 9.99
C LEU A 442 -2.44 -4.69 9.36
N GLY A 443 -2.14 -5.83 10.00
CA GLY A 443 -2.26 -7.15 9.37
C GLY A 443 -1.27 -7.33 8.20
N HIS A 444 -0.01 -6.95 8.41
CA HIS A 444 1.05 -7.05 7.40
C HIS A 444 1.96 -8.26 7.67
N GLU A 445 1.53 -9.42 7.21
CA GLU A 445 2.17 -10.73 7.48
C GLU A 445 3.68 -10.77 7.20
N LEU A 446 4.11 -10.31 6.03
CA LEU A 446 5.54 -10.31 5.69
C LEU A 446 6.37 -9.44 6.65
N GLY A 447 5.86 -8.28 7.07
CA GLY A 447 6.51 -7.40 8.04
C GLY A 447 6.56 -8.03 9.43
N ILE A 448 5.49 -8.69 9.86
CA ILE A 448 5.46 -9.50 11.10
C ILE A 448 6.55 -10.56 11.06
N GLY A 449 6.65 -11.32 9.96
CA GLY A 449 7.68 -12.34 9.76
C GLY A 449 9.09 -11.78 9.85
N ARG A 450 9.38 -10.63 9.22
CA ARG A 450 10.69 -9.97 9.33
C ARG A 450 11.02 -9.54 10.76
N CYS A 451 10.08 -8.93 11.49
CA CYS A 451 10.31 -8.54 12.88
C CYS A 451 10.57 -9.75 13.78
N LEU A 452 9.80 -10.83 13.63
CA LEU A 452 10.02 -12.08 14.36
C LEU A 452 11.36 -12.73 14.01
N GLN A 453 11.80 -12.65 12.75
CA GLN A 453 13.15 -13.08 12.39
C GLN A 453 14.21 -12.28 13.16
N HIS A 454 14.13 -10.95 13.16
CA HIS A 454 15.12 -10.11 13.86
C HIS A 454 15.14 -10.41 15.36
N LEU A 455 13.97 -10.49 16.00
CA LEU A 455 13.84 -10.80 17.42
C LEU A 455 14.35 -12.21 17.78
N GLY A 456 13.94 -13.22 17.02
CA GLY A 456 14.38 -14.61 17.24
C GLY A 456 15.89 -14.77 17.02
N SER A 457 16.44 -14.12 15.99
CA SER A 457 17.89 -14.10 15.73
C SER A 457 18.65 -13.41 16.86
N ALA A 458 18.15 -12.28 17.34
CA ALA A 458 18.76 -11.53 18.42
C ALA A 458 18.76 -12.33 19.74
N VAL A 459 17.68 -13.05 20.03
CA VAL A 459 17.60 -13.96 21.17
C VAL A 459 18.56 -15.14 21.02
N ALA A 460 18.71 -15.71 19.83
CA ALA A 460 19.65 -16.80 19.56
C ALA A 460 21.13 -16.38 19.79
N VAL A 461 21.44 -15.10 19.59
CA VAL A 461 22.77 -14.52 19.79
C VAL A 461 22.98 -14.04 21.23
N ALA A 462 21.96 -13.42 21.83
CA ALA A 462 22.04 -12.82 23.16
C ALA A 462 20.79 -13.16 24.00
N PRO A 463 20.68 -14.39 24.52
CA PRO A 463 19.49 -14.88 25.23
C PRO A 463 19.15 -14.09 26.50
N ASP A 464 20.14 -13.45 27.13
CA ASP A 464 19.98 -12.66 28.35
C ASP A 464 18.99 -11.50 28.21
N TYR A 465 18.76 -11.03 26.99
CA TYR A 465 17.78 -9.99 26.69
C TYR A 465 16.38 -10.53 26.38
N GLY A 466 16.22 -11.85 26.22
CA GLY A 466 14.95 -12.47 25.86
C GLY A 466 13.84 -12.27 26.89
N GLY A 467 14.19 -12.11 28.17
CA GLY A 467 13.24 -11.75 29.23
C GLY A 467 12.51 -10.42 28.97
N LEU A 468 13.14 -9.48 28.25
CA LEU A 468 12.52 -8.20 27.86
C LEU A 468 11.40 -8.39 26.84
N LEU A 469 11.44 -9.48 26.06
CA LEU A 469 10.50 -9.73 24.98
C LEU A 469 9.27 -10.50 25.43
N LEU A 470 9.38 -11.31 26.48
CA LEU A 470 8.30 -12.20 26.90
C LEU A 470 7.64 -11.76 28.21
N GLY A 471 8.30 -10.96 29.04
CA GLY A 471 7.74 -10.50 30.32
C GLY A 471 7.72 -11.59 31.40
N GLY A 472 8.38 -11.30 32.52
CA GLY A 472 8.54 -12.21 33.65
C GLY A 472 9.89 -12.97 33.64
N PRO A 473 10.26 -13.61 34.77
CA PRO A 473 11.49 -14.39 34.86
C PRO A 473 11.32 -15.71 34.08
N LEU A 474 11.96 -15.81 32.92
CA LEU A 474 12.00 -17.03 32.13
C LEU A 474 13.44 -17.56 32.09
N ASN A 475 13.56 -18.89 32.11
CA ASN A 475 14.87 -19.52 31.90
C ASN A 475 15.28 -19.40 30.41
N THR A 476 16.57 -19.52 30.16
CA THR A 476 17.15 -19.40 28.81
C THR A 476 16.58 -20.43 27.83
N GLY A 477 16.30 -21.65 28.30
CA GLY A 477 15.72 -22.72 27.47
C GLY A 477 14.34 -22.36 26.93
N GLU A 478 13.46 -21.82 27.77
CA GLU A 478 12.12 -21.39 27.38
C GLU A 478 12.17 -20.16 26.47
N ILE A 479 13.08 -19.22 26.72
CA ILE A 479 13.33 -18.08 25.82
C ILE A 479 13.72 -18.57 24.42
N LEU A 480 14.65 -19.52 24.32
CA LEU A 480 15.07 -20.12 23.06
C LEU A 480 13.95 -20.93 22.41
N ARG A 481 13.14 -21.62 23.21
CA ARG A 481 11.96 -22.35 22.73
C ARG A 481 10.95 -21.42 22.08
N GLN A 482 10.62 -20.29 22.69
CA GLN A 482 9.76 -19.28 22.08
C GLN A 482 10.37 -18.66 20.83
N ALA A 483 11.69 -18.38 20.84
CA ALA A 483 12.40 -17.88 19.66
C ALA A 483 12.34 -18.85 18.47
N SER A 484 12.37 -20.17 18.70
CA SER A 484 12.24 -21.17 17.63
C SER A 484 10.88 -21.07 16.91
N GLY A 485 9.79 -20.84 17.65
CA GLY A 485 8.46 -20.65 17.09
C GLY A 485 8.33 -19.35 16.28
N TRP A 486 9.00 -18.27 16.73
CA TRP A 486 9.08 -17.01 15.99
C TRP A 486 9.84 -17.16 14.67
N LEU A 487 10.96 -17.89 14.69
CA LEU A 487 11.76 -18.16 13.50
C LEU A 487 11.00 -19.07 12.51
N ALA A 488 10.28 -20.08 13.01
CA ALA A 488 9.43 -20.93 12.17
C ALA A 488 8.27 -20.14 11.51
N TYR A 489 7.67 -19.19 12.22
CA TYR A 489 6.69 -18.28 11.63
C TYR A 489 7.31 -17.41 10.53
N ALA A 490 8.49 -16.85 10.79
CA ALA A 490 9.20 -16.02 9.83
C ALA A 490 9.58 -16.78 8.56
N GLU A 491 9.91 -18.07 8.65
CA GLU A 491 10.15 -18.94 7.50
C GLU A 491 8.88 -19.11 6.65
N ARG A 492 7.72 -19.38 7.27
CA ARG A 492 6.45 -19.56 6.55
C ARG A 492 5.96 -18.30 5.84
N CYS A 493 6.23 -17.13 6.40
CA CYS A 493 5.78 -15.86 5.83
C CYS A 493 6.58 -15.40 4.62
N ARG A 494 7.70 -16.06 4.28
CA ARG A 494 8.46 -15.73 3.07
C ARG A 494 7.87 -16.45 1.85
N PRO A 495 7.43 -15.72 0.80
CA PRO A 495 7.23 -16.32 -0.51
C PRO A 495 8.59 -16.83 -1.03
N GLY A 496 8.57 -17.93 -1.78
CA GLY A 496 9.75 -18.63 -2.29
C GLY A 496 10.55 -17.91 -3.38
N GLY A 497 10.89 -16.63 -3.17
CA GLY A 497 11.68 -15.81 -4.08
C GLY A 497 13.18 -16.10 -3.98
N VAL A 498 13.81 -16.29 -5.14
CA VAL A 498 15.25 -16.51 -5.32
C VAL A 498 16.01 -15.20 -4.99
N GLY A 499 16.56 -15.07 -3.78
CA GLY A 499 17.32 -13.88 -3.36
C GLY A 499 18.02 -13.94 -1.99
N ARG A 500 19.35 -14.14 -2.03
CA ARG A 500 20.47 -13.69 -1.16
C ARG A 500 20.47 -13.67 0.37
N ALA A 501 19.84 -14.64 1.01
CA ALA A 501 20.53 -15.28 2.13
C ALA A 501 20.12 -16.74 2.19
N PRO A 502 21.00 -17.71 2.49
CA PRO A 502 20.52 -18.87 3.24
C PRO A 502 19.72 -18.30 4.41
N ALA A 503 18.41 -18.54 4.41
CA ALA A 503 17.45 -17.72 5.13
C ALA A 503 17.94 -17.49 6.55
N LEU A 504 18.19 -16.22 6.91
CA LEU A 504 18.74 -15.88 8.23
C LEU A 504 17.89 -16.50 9.34
N ALA A 505 16.57 -16.54 9.14
CA ALA A 505 15.62 -17.30 9.94
C ALA A 505 16.01 -18.79 10.08
N SER A 506 16.24 -19.51 8.98
CA SER A 506 16.66 -20.92 8.99
C SER A 506 18.03 -21.15 9.60
N HIS A 507 18.97 -20.24 9.35
CA HIS A 507 20.29 -20.29 9.99
C HIS A 507 20.16 -20.22 11.51
N TYR A 508 19.47 -19.21 12.03
CA TYR A 508 19.26 -19.07 13.46
C TYR A 508 18.30 -20.12 14.02
N ARG A 509 17.33 -20.61 13.25
CA ARG A 509 16.41 -21.68 13.69
C ARG A 509 17.17 -22.97 13.92
N ARG A 510 18.09 -23.34 13.02
CA ARG A 510 18.97 -24.49 13.20
C ARG A 510 19.85 -24.34 14.44
N ARG A 511 20.49 -23.17 14.60
CA ARG A 511 21.31 -22.86 15.77
C ARG A 511 20.51 -22.95 17.09
N VAL A 512 19.27 -22.47 17.09
CA VAL A 512 18.37 -22.56 18.26
C VAL A 512 17.94 -24.01 18.50
N ALA A 513 17.62 -24.77 17.46
CA ALA A 513 17.26 -26.18 17.56
C ALA A 513 18.40 -27.01 18.18
N GLU A 514 19.64 -26.82 17.72
CA GLU A 514 20.83 -27.47 18.29
C GLU A 514 21.00 -27.12 19.79
N ALA A 515 20.79 -25.85 20.17
CA ALA A 515 20.85 -25.43 21.57
C ALA A 515 19.74 -26.06 22.43
N LEU A 516 18.53 -26.22 21.89
CA LEU A 516 17.40 -26.85 22.58
C LEU A 516 17.59 -28.36 22.73
N GLU A 517 18.11 -29.04 21.70
CA GLU A 517 18.42 -30.47 21.74
C GLU A 517 19.46 -30.78 22.83
N ASN A 518 20.52 -29.97 22.92
CA ASN A 518 21.53 -30.08 23.98
C ASN A 518 20.94 -29.87 25.39
N ALA A 519 19.87 -29.07 25.50
CA ALA A 519 19.14 -28.83 26.73
C ALA A 519 17.97 -29.82 26.96
N GLN A 520 17.79 -30.82 26.10
CA GLN A 520 16.68 -31.78 26.12
C GLN A 520 15.29 -31.13 26.02
N LEU A 521 15.19 -30.04 25.27
CA LEU A 521 13.94 -29.30 25.02
C LEU A 521 13.53 -29.41 23.55
N THR A 522 12.23 -29.37 23.29
CA THR A 522 11.67 -29.44 21.93
C THR A 522 11.45 -28.06 21.34
N ALA A 523 11.92 -27.84 20.11
CA ALA A 523 11.65 -26.64 19.33
C ALA A 523 10.16 -26.52 18.97
N LEU A 524 9.69 -25.28 18.84
CA LEU A 524 8.32 -24.96 18.42
C LEU A 524 8.27 -24.73 16.92
N GLU A 525 7.23 -25.25 16.28
CA GLU A 525 6.92 -24.98 14.88
C GLU A 525 5.95 -23.81 14.72
N THR A 526 5.22 -23.43 15.77
CA THR A 526 4.26 -22.32 15.75
C THR A 526 4.58 -21.31 16.86
N VAL A 527 4.11 -20.08 16.70
CA VAL A 527 4.19 -19.09 17.77
C VAL A 527 3.26 -19.52 18.90
N ASP A 528 3.83 -19.93 20.02
CA ASP A 528 3.11 -20.24 21.25
C ASP A 528 2.86 -18.94 22.04
N ARG A 529 3.94 -18.22 22.38
CA ARG A 529 3.84 -16.90 23.01
C ARG A 529 4.35 -15.80 22.09
N TRP A 530 3.53 -14.78 21.86
CA TRP A 530 3.92 -13.58 21.13
C TRP A 530 4.82 -12.68 21.99
N PRO A 531 5.78 -11.96 21.38
CA PRO A 531 6.51 -10.90 22.07
C PRO A 531 5.56 -9.82 22.63
N VAL A 532 5.98 -9.16 23.71
CA VAL A 532 5.21 -8.10 24.36
C VAL A 532 4.90 -6.95 23.40
N THR A 533 3.70 -6.41 23.51
CA THR A 533 3.30 -5.21 22.75
C THR A 533 3.89 -3.97 23.39
N VAL A 534 4.45 -3.07 22.58
CA VAL A 534 5.05 -1.82 23.06
C VAL A 534 4.32 -0.64 22.46
N SER A 535 3.98 0.35 23.29
CA SER A 535 3.44 1.62 22.83
C SER A 535 4.56 2.59 22.41
N GLU A 536 4.28 3.45 21.44
CA GLU A 536 5.22 4.49 20.98
C GLU A 536 5.54 5.59 22.01
N HIS A 537 4.93 5.56 23.20
CA HIS A 537 4.99 6.63 24.21
C HIS A 537 6.31 6.63 25.00
#